data_AF-R2QLU5-F1
#
_entry.id   AF-R2QLU5-F1
#
_cell.length_a   1.000
_cell.length_b   1.000
_cell.length_c   1.000
_cell.angle_alpha   90.00
_cell.angle_beta   90.00
_cell.angle_gamma   90.00
#
_symmetry.space_group_name_H-M   'P 1'
#
loop_
_entity.id
_entity.type
_entity.pdbx_description
1 polymer ?
#
loop_
_entity_poly.entity_id
_entity_poly.type
_entity_poly.pdbx_seq_one_letter_code
_entity_poly.pdbx_strand_id
1 'polypeptide(L)'
;MGKASGEINSNKQVAYQYATDIFLAMDLLKDASAVQEDHQTTVAGNTNAKEAIKLAKSTATDIANVVGRASNNLKSVANEFEAADATIRQLMQSSMIASADKNRSSKPTLPFTDGPFGGK
;
A
#
# COMPACT_ATOMS: atom_id res chain seq x y z
N MET A 1 4.65 28.18 -19.02
CA MET A 1 3.39 28.11 -18.24
C MET A 1 3.14 26.66 -17.81
N GLY A 2 3.05 26.39 -16.51
CA GLY A 2 2.13 25.40 -15.92
C GLY A 2 2.45 23.90 -15.98
N LYS A 3 3.53 23.41 -15.34
CA LYS A 3 3.53 22.04 -14.78
C LYS A 3 3.07 22.11 -13.33
N ALA A 4 1.76 22.17 -13.13
CA ALA A 4 1.14 22.02 -11.82
C ALA A 4 -0.13 21.18 -11.98
N SER A 5 0.06 19.89 -12.26
CA SER A 5 -0.94 18.86 -12.01
C SER A 5 -0.14 17.66 -11.57
N GLY A 6 0.38 17.74 -10.33
CA GLY A 6 1.02 16.59 -9.70
C GLY A 6 -0.05 15.52 -9.57
N GLU A 7 0.09 14.42 -10.32
CA GLU A 7 -0.64 13.21 -10.02
C GLU A 7 -0.29 12.82 -8.58
N ILE A 8 -1.26 12.88 -7.68
CA ILE A 8 -1.12 12.40 -6.31
C ILE A 8 -1.09 10.87 -6.41
N ASN A 9 0.10 10.29 -6.56
CA ASN A 9 0.30 8.86 -6.70
C ASN A 9 1.48 8.39 -5.83
N SER A 10 1.15 7.78 -4.71
CA SER A 10 2.07 7.10 -3.81
C SER A 10 2.65 5.85 -4.50
N ASN A 11 3.97 5.68 -4.47
CA ASN A 11 4.64 4.51 -5.07
C ASN A 11 4.47 3.25 -4.20
N LYS A 12 3.29 2.64 -4.31
CA LYS A 12 2.88 1.41 -3.60
C LYS A 12 3.50 0.14 -4.16
N GLN A 13 3.96 0.15 -5.41
CA GLN A 13 4.49 -1.02 -6.11
C GLN A 13 5.69 -1.63 -5.36
N VAL A 14 6.57 -0.76 -4.87
CA VAL A 14 7.79 -1.15 -4.16
C VAL A 14 7.47 -1.81 -2.82
N ALA A 15 6.51 -1.27 -2.06
CA ALA A 15 6.09 -1.86 -0.78
C ALA A 15 5.44 -3.24 -0.97
N TYR A 16 4.60 -3.39 -2.00
CA TYR A 16 4.00 -4.66 -2.38
C TYR A 16 5.03 -5.72 -2.80
N GLN A 17 6.01 -5.31 -3.60
CA GLN A 17 7.08 -6.19 -4.04
C GLN A 17 7.90 -6.68 -2.83
N TYR A 18 8.34 -5.76 -1.96
CA TYR A 18 9.08 -6.15 -0.76
C TYR A 18 8.28 -7.05 0.17
N ALA A 19 7.00 -6.76 0.42
CA ALA A 19 6.17 -7.63 1.25
C ALA A 19 6.03 -9.05 0.67
N THR A 20 5.97 -9.16 -0.66
CA THR A 20 5.88 -10.46 -1.36
C THR A 20 7.21 -11.21 -1.30
N ASP A 21 8.32 -10.55 -1.60
CA ASP A 21 9.66 -11.16 -1.56
C ASP A 21 10.00 -11.65 -0.15
N ILE A 22 9.62 -10.86 0.86
CA ILE A 22 9.76 -11.24 2.26
C ILE A 22 8.91 -12.48 2.57
N PHE A 23 7.66 -12.54 2.11
CA PHE A 23 6.80 -13.71 2.33
C PHE A 23 7.40 -14.98 1.70
N LEU A 24 7.91 -14.89 0.47
CA LEU A 24 8.56 -16.03 -0.21
C LEU A 24 9.84 -16.48 0.48
N ALA A 25 10.68 -15.53 0.93
CA ALA A 25 11.87 -15.84 1.70
C ALA A 25 11.53 -16.53 3.03
N MET A 26 10.37 -16.23 3.61
CA MET A 26 9.92 -16.91 4.83
C MET A 26 9.51 -18.36 4.62
N ASP A 27 8.91 -18.67 3.48
CA ASP A 27 8.53 -20.04 3.12
C ASP A 27 9.79 -20.93 2.98
N LEU A 28 10.84 -20.39 2.35
CA LEU A 28 12.16 -21.03 2.25
C LEU A 28 12.82 -21.27 3.62
N LEU A 29 12.71 -20.33 4.56
CA LEU A 29 13.28 -20.52 5.91
C LEU A 29 12.57 -21.65 6.66
N LYS A 30 11.26 -21.77 6.46
CA LYS A 30 10.46 -22.84 7.05
C LYS A 30 10.87 -24.21 6.51
N ASP A 31 11.15 -24.32 5.21
CA ASP A 31 11.65 -25.57 4.61
C ASP A 31 13.08 -25.92 5.07
N ALA A 32 13.96 -24.93 5.23
CA ALA A 32 15.29 -25.16 5.80
C ALA A 32 15.25 -25.70 7.24
N SER A 33 14.15 -25.48 7.97
CA SER A 33 13.93 -26.03 9.30
C SER A 33 13.51 -27.52 9.29
N ALA A 34 13.32 -28.15 8.13
CA ALA A 34 12.91 -29.56 7.99
C ALA A 34 13.98 -30.59 8.37
N VAL A 35 15.14 -30.16 8.87
CA VAL A 35 16.22 -31.06 9.36
C VAL A 35 15.65 -32.06 10.36
N GLN A 36 15.85 -33.36 10.09
CA GLN A 36 15.39 -34.45 10.94
C GLN A 36 16.40 -34.80 12.03
N GLU A 37 15.89 -35.25 13.17
CA GLU A 37 16.70 -35.74 14.28
C GLU A 37 17.11 -37.20 14.04
N ASP A 38 18.37 -37.53 14.30
CA ASP A 38 18.81 -38.93 14.34
C ASP A 38 18.46 -39.55 15.70
N HIS A 39 17.50 -40.46 15.74
CA HIS A 39 17.10 -41.13 16.99
C HIS A 39 17.90 -42.40 17.33
N GLN A 40 18.79 -42.87 16.44
CA GLN A 40 19.47 -44.16 16.63
C GLN A 40 20.81 -44.04 17.37
N THR A 41 21.49 -42.90 17.27
CA THR A 41 22.79 -42.71 17.93
C THR A 41 22.64 -42.16 19.36
N THR A 42 23.35 -42.71 20.34
CA THR A 42 23.27 -42.29 21.77
C THR A 42 24.53 -41.57 22.28
N VAL A 43 25.47 -41.25 21.39
CA VAL A 43 26.67 -40.46 21.70
C VAL A 43 26.25 -39.03 22.10
N ALA A 44 26.92 -38.45 23.11
CA ALA A 44 26.58 -37.12 23.64
C ALA A 44 26.46 -36.02 22.56
N GLY A 45 27.28 -36.09 21.51
CA GLY A 45 27.19 -35.18 20.36
C GLY A 45 25.83 -35.20 19.65
N ASN A 46 25.13 -36.33 19.64
CA ASN A 46 23.80 -36.44 19.04
C ASN A 46 22.71 -35.76 19.88
N THR A 47 22.81 -35.83 21.22
CA THR A 47 21.91 -35.07 22.12
C THR A 47 22.07 -33.57 21.88
N ASN A 48 23.31 -33.09 21.84
CA ASN A 48 23.60 -31.67 21.57
C ASN A 48 23.09 -31.24 20.17
N ALA A 49 23.24 -32.11 19.16
CA ALA A 49 22.73 -31.84 17.82
C ALA A 49 21.19 -31.73 17.79
N LYS A 50 20.47 -32.59 18.51
CA LYS A 50 19.00 -32.51 18.62
C LYS A 50 18.53 -31.23 19.29
N GLU A 51 19.18 -30.84 20.39
CA GLU A 51 18.88 -29.58 21.07
C GLU A 51 19.13 -28.38 20.15
N ALA A 52 20.23 -28.38 19.41
CA ALA A 52 20.54 -27.35 18.41
C ALA A 52 19.51 -27.31 17.28
N ILE A 53 19.06 -28.46 16.76
CA ILE A 53 18.01 -28.55 15.73
C ILE A 53 16.69 -27.99 16.26
N LYS A 54 16.31 -28.34 17.49
CA LYS A 54 15.07 -27.85 18.12
C LYS A 54 15.12 -26.34 18.34
N LEU A 55 16.24 -25.82 18.82
CA LEU A 55 16.44 -24.38 18.96
C LEU A 55 16.36 -23.67 17.61
N ALA A 56 17.05 -24.18 16.59
CA ALA A 56 17.02 -23.61 15.24
C ALA A 56 15.60 -23.59 14.65
N LYS A 57 14.82 -24.67 14.82
CA LYS A 57 13.41 -24.75 14.39
C LYS A 57 12.53 -23.70 15.09
N SER A 58 12.70 -23.55 16.41
CA SER A 58 11.96 -22.54 17.17
C SER A 58 12.30 -21.13 16.70
N THR A 59 13.59 -20.82 16.59
CA THR A 59 14.05 -19.50 16.14
C THR A 59 13.61 -19.19 14.71
N ALA A 60 13.68 -20.15 13.79
CA ALA A 60 13.19 -19.98 12.42
C ALA A 60 11.69 -19.67 12.39
N THR A 61 10.90 -20.33 13.24
CA THR A 61 9.47 -20.08 13.39
C THR A 61 9.18 -18.69 13.94
N ASP A 62 9.92 -18.25 14.96
CA ASP A 62 9.75 -16.92 15.55
C ASP A 62 10.09 -15.81 14.56
N ILE A 63 11.18 -15.97 13.81
CA ILE A 63 11.56 -15.05 12.73
C ILE A 63 10.45 -15.00 11.68
N ALA A 64 9.93 -16.15 11.25
CA ALA A 64 8.86 -16.23 10.27
C ALA A 64 7.61 -15.48 10.70
N ASN A 65 7.21 -15.63 11.96
CA ASN A 65 6.05 -14.95 12.50
C ASN A 65 6.23 -13.44 12.54
N VAL A 66 7.38 -12.94 13.03
CA VAL A 66 7.65 -11.50 13.12
C VAL A 66 7.72 -10.86 11.74
N VAL A 67 8.46 -11.48 10.84
CA VAL A 67 8.68 -10.98 9.48
C VAL A 67 7.39 -11.04 8.64
N GLY A 68 6.58 -12.09 8.80
CA GLY A 68 5.26 -12.19 8.20
C GLY A 68 4.31 -11.07 8.69
N ARG A 69 4.32 -10.76 9.99
CA ARG A 69 3.55 -9.64 10.55
C ARG A 69 4.01 -8.29 9.97
N ALA A 70 5.33 -8.06 9.89
CA ALA A 70 5.87 -6.83 9.31
C ALA A 70 5.44 -6.66 7.84
N SER A 71 5.48 -7.74 7.06
CA SER A 71 5.05 -7.74 5.65
C SER A 71 3.57 -7.42 5.48
N ASN A 72 2.71 -7.99 6.34
CA ASN A 72 1.29 -7.66 6.35
C ASN A 72 1.05 -6.18 6.70
N ASN A 73 1.79 -5.63 7.67
CA ASN A 73 1.71 -4.22 8.02
C ASN A 73 2.13 -3.31 6.84
N LEU A 74 3.22 -3.66 6.15
CA LEU A 74 3.66 -2.93 4.95
C LEU A 74 2.59 -2.92 3.86
N LYS A 75 1.94 -4.07 3.62
CA LYS A 75 0.80 -4.17 2.70
C LYS A 75 -0.39 -3.31 3.13
N SER A 76 -0.71 -3.28 4.43
CA SER A 76 -1.79 -2.43 4.96
C SER A 76 -1.53 -0.95 4.71
N VAL A 77 -0.33 -0.48 5.06
CA VAL A 77 0.06 0.92 4.84
C VAL A 77 0.04 1.29 3.36
N ALA A 78 0.47 0.39 2.47
CA ALA A 78 0.38 0.60 1.03
C ALA A 78 -1.08 0.77 0.54
N ASN A 79 -2.02 0.02 1.10
CA ASN A 79 -3.45 0.16 0.82
C ASN A 79 -4.03 1.47 1.37
N GLU A 80 -3.62 1.87 2.56
CA GLU A 80 -4.05 3.14 3.15
C GLU A 80 -3.59 4.33 2.32
N PHE A 81 -2.36 4.30 1.79
CA PHE A 81 -1.89 5.31 0.84
C PHE A 81 -2.70 5.32 -0.46
N GLU A 82 -3.07 4.16 -1.00
CA GLU A 82 -3.92 4.09 -2.18
C GLU A 82 -5.31 4.70 -1.93
N ALA A 83 -5.92 4.41 -0.79
CA ALA A 83 -7.21 4.97 -0.41
C ALA A 83 -7.14 6.50 -0.22
N ALA A 84 -6.06 6.99 0.40
CA ALA A 84 -5.81 8.42 0.57
C ALA A 84 -5.63 9.11 -0.79
N ASP A 85 -4.82 8.56 -1.68
CA ASP A 85 -4.62 9.09 -3.04
C ASP A 85 -5.95 9.16 -3.81
N ALA A 86 -6.78 8.11 -3.74
CA ALA A 86 -8.08 8.08 -4.41
C ALA A 86 -9.01 9.18 -3.89
N THR A 87 -9.04 9.36 -2.57
CA THR A 87 -9.84 10.41 -1.90
C THR A 87 -9.39 11.80 -2.35
N ILE A 88 -8.08 12.06 -2.37
CA ILE A 88 -7.53 13.35 -2.80
C ILE A 88 -7.86 13.62 -4.27
N ARG A 89 -7.70 12.62 -5.14
CA ARG A 89 -8.07 12.74 -6.57
C ARG A 89 -9.54 13.10 -6.74
N GLN A 90 -10.44 12.48 -5.97
CA GLN A 90 -11.87 12.76 -6.03
C GLN A 90 -12.21 14.19 -5.54
N LEU A 91 -11.56 14.66 -4.48
CA LEU A 91 -11.72 16.04 -3.98
C LEU A 91 -11.23 17.07 -5.01
N MET A 92 -10.08 16.81 -5.64
CA MET A 92 -9.55 17.66 -6.70
C MET A 92 -10.49 17.70 -7.91
N GLN A 93 -11.02 16.56 -8.35
CA GLN A 93 -12.00 16.53 -9.44
C GLN A 93 -13.23 17.37 -9.09
N SER A 94 -13.84 17.12 -7.92
CA SER A 94 -15.04 17.81 -7.46
C SER A 94 -14.88 19.34 -7.38
N SER A 95 -13.74 19.82 -6.89
CA SER A 95 -13.43 21.26 -6.85
C SER A 95 -13.25 21.89 -8.24
N MET A 96 -12.75 21.14 -9.22
CA MET A 96 -12.69 21.59 -10.62
C MET A 96 -14.08 21.64 -11.29
N ILE A 97 -14.99 20.73 -10.97
CA ILE A 97 -16.38 20.79 -11.50
C ILE A 97 -17.14 21.98 -10.88
N ALA A 98 -16.99 22.20 -9.57
CA ALA A 98 -17.66 23.30 -8.86
C ALA A 98 -17.20 24.69 -9.33
N SER A 99 -15.95 24.83 -9.79
CA SER A 99 -15.45 26.09 -10.37
C SER A 99 -15.90 26.29 -11.81
N ALA A 100 -16.14 25.22 -12.58
CA ALA A 100 -16.69 25.31 -13.94
C ALA A 100 -18.19 25.73 -13.96
N ASP A 101 -18.98 25.29 -12.97
CA ASP A 101 -20.41 25.59 -12.89
C ASP A 101 -20.71 27.06 -12.52
N LYS A 102 -19.92 27.64 -11.61
CA LYS A 102 -20.02 29.08 -11.26
C LYS A 102 -19.80 30.02 -12.45
N ASN A 103 -19.10 29.57 -13.48
CA ASN A 103 -18.80 30.37 -14.67
C ASN A 103 -19.90 30.30 -15.75
N ARG A 104 -20.87 29.37 -15.63
CA ARG A 104 -22.05 29.28 -16.53
C ARG A 104 -23.24 30.10 -16.04
N SER A 105 -23.28 30.44 -14.74
CA SER A 105 -24.37 31.19 -14.12
C SER A 105 -24.24 32.72 -14.28
N SER A 106 -23.08 33.22 -14.71
CA SER A 106 -22.90 34.62 -15.15
C SER A 106 -23.32 34.78 -16.61
N LYS A 107 -24.64 34.76 -16.87
CA LYS A 107 -25.18 35.15 -18.18
C LYS A 107 -24.79 36.61 -18.45
N PRO A 108 -24.13 36.97 -19.57
CA PRO A 108 -23.81 38.36 -19.86
C PRO A 108 -25.12 39.13 -20.05
N THR A 109 -25.42 40.08 -19.16
CA THR A 109 -26.43 41.09 -19.42
C THR A 109 -25.87 42.02 -20.49
N LEU A 110 -26.41 41.92 -21.70
CA LEU A 110 -26.10 42.86 -22.77
C LEU A 110 -26.61 44.25 -22.34
N PRO A 111 -25.79 45.31 -22.37
CA PRO A 111 -26.13 46.60 -21.77
C PRO A 111 -27.12 47.47 -22.56
N PHE A 112 -27.98 46.90 -23.40
CA PHE A 112 -28.89 47.67 -24.25
C PHE A 112 -30.25 46.97 -24.43
N THR A 113 -31.14 47.04 -23.43
CA THR A 113 -32.56 46.73 -23.65
C THR A 113 -33.53 47.83 -23.20
N ASP A 114 -33.05 48.91 -22.59
CA ASP A 114 -33.91 49.97 -22.05
C ASP A 114 -33.91 51.22 -22.95
N GLY A 115 -34.05 51.01 -24.26
CA GLY A 115 -34.26 52.08 -25.25
C GLY A 115 -35.76 52.40 -25.41
N PRO A 116 -36.15 53.66 -25.70
CA PRO A 116 -37.52 54.15 -25.61
C PRO A 116 -38.46 53.70 -26.75
N PHE A 117 -38.15 52.58 -27.43
CA PHE A 117 -38.88 52.11 -28.61
C PHE A 117 -39.40 50.67 -28.47
N GLY A 118 -39.85 50.27 -27.28
CA GLY A 118 -40.66 49.06 -27.06
C GLY A 118 -42.06 49.45 -26.56
N GLY A 119 -43.09 49.34 -27.41
CA GLY A 119 -44.47 49.73 -27.09
C GLY A 119 -45.08 48.95 -25.92
N LYS A 120 -46.12 49.45 -25.23
CA LYS A 120 -47.10 50.50 -25.57
C LYS A 120 -47.00 51.71 -24.66
#